data_AF-A0A4R0D4B6-F1
#
_entry.id   AF-A0A4R0D4B6-F1
#
_cell.length_a   1.000
_cell.length_b   1.000
_cell.length_c   1.000
_cell.angle_alpha   90.00
_cell.angle_beta   90.00
_cell.angle_gamma   90.00
#
_symmetry.space_group_name_H-M   'P 1'
#
loop_
_entity.id
_entity.type
_entity.pdbx_description
1 polymer ?
#
loop_
_entity_poly.entity_id
_entity_poly.type
_entity_poly.pdbx_seq_one_letter_code
_entity_poly.pdbx_strand_id
1 'polypeptide(L)'
;MNVNNSSEIAQKSNFLNKILSLNDKDQNTTLYIFPTFSVSEDHLKGYRKKLVNIAAALFGLGYSFGQITLDLSDQQKNIQNKYFFWVKKPINLSDNDFNHFMQKICKYFDLNVKCLIKINKKLANITIYSFDLVKNVNLETTQIAEALIPDFWNLFKGEQQKILEVRFSNASEMIAEPQTNFGKLARKLKADQILQELNLISSRS
;
A
#
# COMPACT_ATOMS: atom_id res chain seq x y z
N MET A 1 9.64 30.05 16.57
CA MET A 1 10.09 29.20 15.45
C MET A 1 9.31 27.90 15.50
N ASN A 2 8.30 27.69 14.65
CA ASN A 2 7.64 26.37 14.48
C ASN A 2 6.69 26.30 13.26
N VAL A 3 6.87 27.16 12.25
CA VAL A 3 5.92 27.30 11.13
C VAL A 3 6.15 26.25 10.03
N ASN A 4 7.33 25.63 9.97
CA ASN A 4 7.67 24.67 8.90
C ASN A 4 7.12 23.26 9.14
N ASN A 5 7.07 22.79 10.40
CA ASN A 5 6.58 21.43 10.69
C ASN A 5 5.07 21.30 10.47
N SER A 6 4.28 22.33 10.80
CA SER A 6 2.83 22.30 10.61
C SER A 6 2.43 22.31 9.13
N SER A 7 3.21 22.96 8.28
CA SER A 7 3.04 23.02 6.82
C SER A 7 3.28 21.67 6.16
N GLU A 8 4.37 20.99 6.50
CA GLU A 8 4.69 19.65 5.99
C GLU A 8 3.67 18.59 6.44
N ILE A 9 3.21 18.66 7.70
CA ILE A 9 2.17 17.76 8.24
C ILE A 9 0.84 17.98 7.50
N ALA A 10 0.45 19.24 7.24
CA ALA A 10 -0.76 19.56 6.50
C ALA A 10 -0.75 19.06 5.04
N GLN A 11 0.40 19.10 4.37
CA GLN A 11 0.54 18.53 3.01
C GLN A 11 0.47 17.00 3.01
N LYS A 12 1.14 16.34 3.95
CA LYS A 12 1.07 14.87 4.16
C LYS A 12 -0.35 14.42 4.51
N SER A 13 -1.10 15.24 5.24
CA SER A 13 -2.51 15.01 5.58
C SER A 13 -3.42 15.01 4.34
N ASN A 14 -3.27 16.00 3.47
CA ASN A 14 -4.05 16.08 2.23
C ASN A 14 -3.79 14.92 1.24
N PHE A 15 -2.59 14.33 1.26
CA PHE A 15 -2.22 13.22 0.38
C PHE A 15 -3.00 11.93 0.68
N LEU A 16 -2.98 11.45 1.93
CA LEU A 16 -3.71 10.24 2.32
C LEU A 16 -5.22 10.46 2.28
N ASN A 17 -5.68 11.68 2.58
CA ASN A 17 -7.10 12.01 2.44
C ASN A 17 -7.60 11.92 0.99
N LYS A 18 -6.74 12.26 0.01
CA LYS A 18 -7.02 12.06 -1.42
C LYS A 18 -6.98 10.58 -1.83
N ILE A 19 -6.01 9.79 -1.38
CA ILE A 19 -5.97 8.32 -1.63
C ILE A 19 -7.27 7.67 -1.20
N LEU A 20 -7.73 8.03 -0.01
CA LEU A 20 -8.91 7.47 0.60
C LEU A 20 -10.22 7.97 -0.05
N SER A 21 -10.14 8.91 -1.01
CA SER A 21 -11.30 9.49 -1.71
C SER A 21 -12.41 9.92 -0.74
N LEU A 22 -12.02 10.53 0.38
CA LEU A 22 -12.90 10.81 1.53
C LEU A 22 -13.95 11.89 1.29
N ASN A 23 -14.10 12.34 0.03
CA ASN A 23 -15.08 13.35 -0.32
C ASN A 23 -16.52 12.80 -0.39
N ASP A 24 -16.71 11.49 -0.50
CA ASP A 24 -18.03 10.87 -0.37
C ASP A 24 -18.34 10.64 1.11
N LYS A 25 -19.03 11.61 1.71
CA LYS A 25 -19.38 11.67 3.14
C LYS A 25 -20.21 10.47 3.66
N ASP A 26 -20.62 9.54 2.79
CA ASP A 26 -21.62 8.51 3.11
C ASP A 26 -21.24 7.05 2.77
N GLN A 27 -20.01 6.75 2.31
CA GLN A 27 -19.65 5.37 1.94
C GLN A 27 -18.59 4.71 2.83
N ASN A 28 -18.91 3.50 3.30
CA ASN A 28 -17.94 2.63 3.96
C ASN A 28 -16.84 2.23 2.97
N THR A 29 -15.59 2.51 3.32
CA THR A 29 -14.44 2.20 2.48
C THR A 29 -13.44 1.33 3.22
N THR A 30 -13.02 0.23 2.59
CA THR A 30 -11.95 -0.64 3.10
C THR A 30 -10.76 -0.55 2.15
N LEU A 31 -9.56 -0.33 2.68
CA LEU A 31 -8.33 -0.17 1.92
C LEU A 31 -7.17 -0.94 2.57
N TYR A 32 -6.31 -1.55 1.75
CA TYR A 32 -5.00 -2.03 2.18
C TYR A 32 -3.87 -1.11 1.70
N ILE A 33 -2.84 -0.95 2.52
CA ILE A 33 -1.53 -0.41 2.14
C ILE A 33 -0.47 -1.46 2.48
N PHE A 34 0.39 -1.80 1.53
CA PHE A 34 1.49 -2.75 1.75
C PHE A 34 2.70 -2.43 0.87
N PRO A 35 3.92 -2.76 1.33
CA PRO A 35 5.15 -2.50 0.60
C PRO A 35 5.27 -3.42 -0.61
N THR A 36 6.18 -3.06 -1.51
CA THR A 36 6.47 -3.86 -2.72
C THR A 36 7.71 -4.73 -2.55
N PHE A 37 8.16 -4.86 -1.30
CA PHE A 37 9.36 -5.54 -0.82
C PHE A 37 9.07 -6.05 0.59
N SER A 38 9.77 -7.11 1.01
CA SER A 38 9.81 -7.44 2.44
C SER A 38 10.88 -6.58 3.10
N VAL A 39 10.69 -6.21 4.38
CA VAL A 39 11.62 -5.32 5.08
C VAL A 39 13.06 -5.89 5.12
N SER A 40 13.21 -7.22 5.09
CA SER A 40 14.50 -7.92 5.03
C SER A 40 15.18 -7.89 3.66
N GLU A 41 14.43 -7.60 2.58
CA GLU A 41 14.93 -7.61 1.21
C GLU A 41 15.41 -6.23 0.72
N ASP A 42 15.37 -5.17 1.55
CA ASP A 42 15.53 -3.73 1.23
C ASP A 42 16.84 -3.30 0.52
N HIS A 43 17.74 -4.26 0.22
CA HIS A 43 18.99 -4.04 -0.51
C HIS A 43 19.15 -4.83 -1.83
N LEU A 44 18.19 -5.66 -2.23
CA LEU A 44 18.29 -6.57 -3.37
C LEU A 44 17.75 -5.98 -4.69
N LYS A 45 18.57 -6.04 -5.74
CA LYS A 45 18.15 -5.75 -7.13
C LYS A 45 17.08 -6.75 -7.59
N GLY A 46 15.81 -6.34 -7.54
CA GLY A 46 14.70 -7.21 -7.97
C GLY A 46 13.28 -6.66 -7.78
N TYR A 47 13.10 -5.54 -7.06
CA TYR A 47 11.76 -5.04 -6.69
C TYR A 47 10.83 -4.77 -7.86
N ARG A 48 11.36 -4.33 -9.01
CA ARG A 48 10.57 -4.09 -10.22
C ARG A 48 9.82 -5.33 -10.69
N LYS A 49 10.39 -6.53 -10.57
CA LYS A 49 9.71 -7.78 -10.94
C LYS A 49 8.58 -8.10 -9.96
N LYS A 50 8.84 -7.94 -8.65
CA LYS A 50 7.84 -8.15 -7.58
C LYS A 50 6.68 -7.15 -7.70
N LEU A 51 6.99 -5.87 -7.94
CA LEU A 51 6.05 -4.80 -8.30
C LEU A 51 5.13 -5.18 -9.47
N VAL A 52 5.70 -5.61 -10.60
CA VAL A 52 4.93 -5.99 -11.80
C VAL A 52 4.03 -7.19 -11.52
N ASN A 53 4.51 -8.18 -10.76
CA ASN A 53 3.73 -9.37 -10.44
C ASN A 53 2.58 -9.05 -9.47
N ILE A 54 2.82 -8.24 -8.44
CA ILE A 54 1.77 -7.76 -7.53
C ILE A 54 0.71 -7.00 -8.33
N ALA A 55 1.12 -6.04 -9.17
CA ALA A 55 0.20 -5.29 -10.02
C ALA A 55 -0.62 -6.23 -10.93
N ALA A 56 0.01 -7.23 -11.55
CA ALA A 56 -0.68 -8.22 -12.36
C ALA A 56 -1.74 -9.00 -11.56
N ALA A 57 -1.43 -9.42 -10.33
CA ALA A 57 -2.38 -10.10 -9.46
C ALA A 57 -3.59 -9.19 -9.13
N LEU A 58 -3.34 -7.93 -8.78
CA LEU A 58 -4.38 -6.95 -8.47
C LEU A 58 -5.27 -6.64 -9.69
N PHE A 59 -4.67 -6.53 -10.88
CA PHE A 59 -5.41 -6.41 -12.15
C PHE A 59 -6.28 -7.64 -12.41
N GLY A 60 -5.75 -8.84 -12.19
CA GLY A 60 -6.51 -10.10 -12.36
C GLY A 60 -7.72 -10.19 -11.45
N LEU A 61 -7.63 -9.65 -10.23
CA LEU A 61 -8.76 -9.55 -9.30
C LEU A 61 -9.75 -8.43 -9.63
N GLY A 62 -9.41 -7.54 -10.58
CA GLY A 62 -10.22 -6.37 -10.90
C GLY A 62 -10.28 -5.34 -9.77
N TYR A 63 -9.27 -5.29 -8.89
CA TYR A 63 -9.24 -4.36 -7.77
C TYR A 63 -8.70 -3.00 -8.20
N SER A 64 -9.26 -1.92 -7.63
CA SER A 64 -8.72 -0.57 -7.81
C SER A 64 -7.49 -0.39 -6.93
N PHE A 65 -6.36 0.01 -7.52
CA PHE A 65 -5.13 0.24 -6.78
C PHE A 65 -4.30 1.37 -7.37
N GLY A 66 -3.31 1.83 -6.61
CA GLY A 66 -2.29 2.77 -7.08
C GLY A 66 -1.03 2.68 -6.24
N GLN A 67 -0.06 3.55 -6.52
CA GLN A 67 1.25 3.50 -5.89
C GLN A 67 1.57 4.74 -5.06
N ILE A 68 2.25 4.51 -3.95
CA ILE A 68 2.75 5.50 -3.02
C ILE A 68 4.27 5.40 -3.02
N THR A 69 4.93 6.54 -3.05
CA THR A 69 6.37 6.67 -2.83
C THR A 69 6.61 7.28 -1.46
N LEU A 70 7.43 6.61 -0.66
CA LEU A 70 8.02 7.12 0.58
C LEU A 70 9.44 7.57 0.26
N ASP A 71 9.67 8.88 0.32
CA ASP A 71 10.99 9.47 0.09
C ASP A 71 11.72 9.56 1.44
N LEU A 72 12.88 8.92 1.51
CA LEU A 72 13.75 8.86 2.69
C LEU A 72 15.05 9.59 2.40
N SER A 73 15.60 10.23 3.42
CA SER A 73 16.94 10.83 3.37
C SER A 73 17.83 10.25 4.45
N ASP A 74 19.07 9.92 4.08
CA ASP A 74 20.12 9.59 5.03
C ASP A 74 20.90 10.84 5.51
N GLN A 75 21.86 10.64 6.42
CA GLN A 75 22.68 11.73 6.96
C GLN A 75 23.56 12.42 5.90
N GLN A 76 23.84 11.74 4.79
CA GLN A 76 24.61 12.25 3.66
C GLN A 76 23.71 12.96 2.62
N LYS A 77 22.41 13.10 2.91
CA LYS A 77 21.39 13.65 2.01
C LYS A 77 21.17 12.83 0.74
N ASN A 78 21.55 11.55 0.71
CA ASN A 78 21.14 10.68 -0.37
C ASN A 78 19.65 10.39 -0.21
N ILE A 79 18.93 10.46 -1.33
CA ILE A 79 17.50 10.18 -1.37
C ILE A 79 17.30 8.71 -1.74
N GLN A 80 16.50 8.01 -0.96
CA GLN A 80 16.07 6.65 -1.22
C GLN A 80 14.55 6.58 -1.26
N ASN A 81 14.02 5.94 -2.30
CA ASN A 81 12.59 5.84 -2.50
C ASN A 81 12.12 4.42 -2.20
N LYS A 82 11.05 4.31 -1.42
CA LYS A 82 10.36 3.05 -1.15
C LYS A 82 8.96 3.08 -1.73
N TYR A 83 8.55 1.99 -2.36
CA TYR A 83 7.29 1.91 -3.09
C TYR A 83 6.27 1.02 -2.38
N PHE A 84 5.02 1.45 -2.41
CA PHE A 84 3.89 0.77 -1.76
C PHE A 84 2.71 0.74 -2.71
N PHE A 85 1.84 -0.25 -2.54
CA PHE A 85 0.51 -0.23 -3.15
C PHE A 85 -0.53 0.20 -2.12
N TRP A 86 -1.49 1.01 -2.56
CA TRP A 86 -2.79 1.10 -1.93
C TRP A 86 -3.80 0.32 -2.79
N VAL A 87 -4.71 -0.42 -2.15
CA VAL A 87 -5.74 -1.23 -2.83
C VAL A 87 -7.08 -0.99 -2.16
N LYS A 88 -8.08 -0.54 -2.93
CA LYS A 88 -9.43 -0.26 -2.46
C LYS A 88 -10.33 -1.47 -2.72
N LYS A 89 -11.13 -1.85 -1.72
CA LYS A 89 -12.14 -2.90 -1.84
C LYS A 89 -13.20 -2.52 -2.88
N PRO A 90 -13.56 -3.40 -3.83
CA PRO A 90 -14.72 -3.22 -4.68
C PRO A 90 -16.03 -3.12 -3.88
N ILE A 91 -17.01 -2.35 -4.38
CA ILE A 91 -18.29 -2.13 -3.69
C ILE A 91 -19.03 -3.46 -3.44
N ASN A 92 -19.06 -4.34 -4.44
CA ASN A 92 -19.81 -5.59 -4.40
C ASN A 92 -19.06 -6.77 -3.78
N LEU A 93 -17.88 -6.54 -3.18
CA LEU A 93 -17.08 -7.58 -2.55
C LEU A 93 -17.22 -7.52 -1.03
N SER A 94 -17.37 -8.67 -0.37
CA SER A 94 -17.40 -8.72 1.09
C SER A 94 -16.02 -8.37 1.69
N ASP A 95 -16.00 -7.82 2.92
CA ASP A 95 -14.72 -7.59 3.61
C ASP A 95 -13.94 -8.88 3.84
N ASN A 96 -14.64 -10.00 4.07
CA ASN A 96 -14.00 -11.30 4.29
C ASN A 96 -13.27 -11.79 3.04
N ASP A 97 -13.94 -11.76 1.88
CA ASP A 97 -13.32 -12.18 0.61
C ASP A 97 -12.18 -11.25 0.24
N PHE A 98 -12.37 -9.95 0.41
CA PHE A 98 -11.31 -8.96 0.18
C PHE A 98 -10.10 -9.23 1.06
N ASN A 99 -10.29 -9.38 2.37
CA ASN A 99 -9.22 -9.70 3.31
C ASN A 99 -8.52 -11.01 2.96
N HIS A 100 -9.28 -12.05 2.60
CA HIS A 100 -8.74 -13.35 2.22
C HIS A 100 -7.81 -13.25 1.01
N PHE A 101 -8.25 -12.60 -0.07
CA PHE A 101 -7.40 -12.41 -1.27
C PHE A 101 -6.18 -11.54 -0.98
N MET A 102 -6.35 -10.47 -0.21
CA MET A 102 -5.22 -9.60 0.15
C MET A 102 -4.19 -10.31 1.02
N GLN A 103 -4.63 -11.14 1.97
CA GLN A 103 -3.75 -11.98 2.78
C GLN A 103 -3.02 -13.02 1.93
N LYS A 104 -3.70 -13.66 0.97
CA LYS A 104 -3.06 -14.58 0.01
C LYS A 104 -1.97 -13.89 -0.81
N ILE A 105 -2.24 -12.70 -1.35
CA ILE A 105 -1.25 -11.90 -2.07
C ILE A 105 -0.06 -11.59 -1.17
N CYS A 106 -0.30 -11.09 0.04
CA CYS A 106 0.77 -10.77 0.98
C CYS A 106 1.61 -12.01 1.32
N LYS A 107 0.98 -13.16 1.56
CA LYS A 107 1.68 -14.43 1.85
C LYS A 107 2.52 -14.90 0.65
N TYR A 108 1.94 -14.91 -0.55
CA TYR A 108 2.63 -15.38 -1.76
C TYR A 108 3.85 -14.53 -2.11
N PHE A 109 3.77 -13.22 -1.88
CA PHE A 109 4.88 -12.29 -2.12
C PHE A 109 5.73 -12.03 -0.87
N ASP A 110 5.56 -12.78 0.22
CA ASP A 110 6.30 -12.60 1.48
C ASP A 110 6.28 -11.15 2.01
N LEU A 111 5.11 -10.51 1.99
CA LEU A 111 4.90 -9.15 2.47
C LEU A 111 4.53 -9.20 3.96
N ASN A 112 5.55 -8.95 4.78
CA ASN A 112 5.51 -9.11 6.24
C ASN A 112 4.94 -7.91 7.00
N VAL A 113 4.79 -6.76 6.35
CA VAL A 113 4.15 -5.57 6.93
C VAL A 113 2.99 -5.12 6.04
N LYS A 114 1.82 -4.86 6.61
CA LYS A 114 0.64 -4.37 5.88
C LYS A 114 -0.28 -3.58 6.80
N CYS A 115 -1.02 -2.64 6.23
CA CYS A 115 -1.98 -1.79 6.93
C CYS A 115 -3.36 -1.97 6.30
N LEU A 116 -4.37 -2.27 7.11
CA LEU A 116 -5.77 -2.30 6.75
C LEU A 116 -6.45 -1.07 7.34
N ILE A 117 -7.14 -0.31 6.51
CA ILE A 117 -7.87 0.89 6.90
C ILE A 117 -9.34 0.66 6.56
N LYS A 118 -10.20 0.68 7.58
CA LYS A 118 -11.65 0.62 7.44
C LYS A 118 -12.24 1.95 7.85
N ILE A 119 -12.99 2.57 6.96
CA ILE A 119 -13.57 3.89 7.15
C ILE A 119 -15.07 3.74 7.13
N ASN A 120 -15.71 4.25 8.17
CA ASN A 120 -17.15 4.32 8.31
C ASN A 120 -17.51 5.76 8.68
N LYS A 121 -18.01 6.51 7.70
CA LYS A 121 -18.30 7.94 7.81
C LYS A 121 -17.05 8.71 8.29
N LYS A 122 -17.10 9.25 9.51
CA LYS A 122 -16.04 10.09 10.11
C LYS A 122 -15.04 9.31 10.97
N LEU A 123 -15.25 8.01 11.14
CA LEU A 123 -14.37 7.18 11.96
C LEU A 123 -13.59 6.22 11.07
N ALA A 124 -12.33 6.01 11.46
CA ALA A 124 -11.45 5.06 10.84
C ALA A 124 -10.88 4.09 11.88
N ASN A 125 -10.90 2.82 11.51
CA ASN A 125 -10.21 1.74 12.20
C ASN A 125 -9.00 1.34 11.34
N ILE A 126 -7.81 1.50 11.90
CA ILE A 126 -6.54 1.17 11.27
C ILE A 126 -5.97 -0.05 11.98
N THR A 127 -5.69 -1.10 11.23
CA THR A 127 -4.98 -2.29 11.72
C THR A 127 -3.66 -2.44 10.99
N ILE A 128 -2.56 -2.34 11.72
CA ILE A 128 -1.19 -2.52 11.20
C ILE A 128 -0.68 -3.90 11.65
N TYR A 129 -0.30 -4.72 10.68
CA TYR A 129 0.30 -6.03 10.90
C TYR A 129 1.80 -5.92 10.60
N SER A 130 2.66 -6.27 11.56
CA SER A 130 4.12 -6.23 11.39
C SER A 130 4.83 -7.25 12.29
N PHE A 131 5.72 -8.09 11.75
CA PHE A 131 6.66 -8.94 12.52
C PHE A 131 6.08 -9.69 13.75
N ASP A 132 4.80 -10.10 13.71
CA ASP A 132 4.01 -10.73 14.79
C ASP A 132 3.23 -9.80 15.75
N LEU A 133 3.33 -8.49 15.56
CA LEU A 133 2.50 -7.48 16.22
C LEU A 133 1.30 -7.09 15.36
N VAL A 134 0.14 -6.96 16.01
CA VAL A 134 -1.05 -6.32 15.43
C VAL A 134 -1.38 -5.07 16.25
N LYS A 135 -1.17 -3.90 15.65
CA LYS A 135 -1.55 -2.61 16.25
C LYS A 135 -2.90 -2.18 15.69
N ASN A 136 -3.83 -1.82 16.57
CA ASN A 136 -5.13 -1.28 16.21
C ASN A 136 -5.26 0.16 16.70
N VAL A 137 -5.72 1.06 15.83
CA VAL A 137 -5.94 2.47 16.13
C VAL A 137 -7.33 2.86 15.64
N ASN A 138 -8.12 3.47 16.51
CA ASN A 138 -9.40 4.08 16.17
C ASN A 138 -9.25 5.59 16.28
N LEU A 139 -9.60 6.31 15.22
CA LEU A 139 -9.45 7.77 15.17
C LEU A 139 -10.44 8.38 14.18
N GLU A 140 -10.48 9.71 14.16
CA GLU A 140 -11.23 10.42 13.15
C GLU A 140 -10.55 10.28 11.79
N THR A 141 -11.34 10.12 10.73
CA THR A 141 -10.84 9.95 9.37
C THR A 141 -9.83 11.05 8.96
N THR A 142 -9.99 12.27 9.46
CA THR A 142 -9.09 13.42 9.24
C THR A 142 -7.68 13.24 9.81
N GLN A 143 -7.51 12.33 10.78
CA GLN A 143 -6.26 12.09 11.50
C GLN A 143 -5.47 10.88 10.96
N ILE A 144 -6.03 10.12 10.02
CA ILE A 144 -5.40 8.88 9.49
C ILE A 144 -3.97 9.16 9.03
N ALA A 145 -3.78 10.25 8.29
CA ALA A 145 -2.50 10.56 7.69
C ALA A 145 -1.40 10.81 8.72
N GLU A 146 -1.73 11.56 9.77
CA GLU A 146 -0.82 11.89 10.85
C GLU A 146 -0.48 10.66 11.67
N ALA A 147 -1.46 9.79 11.93
CA ALA A 147 -1.27 8.55 12.67
C ALA A 147 -0.41 7.53 11.91
N LEU A 148 -0.53 7.45 10.58
CA LEU A 148 0.25 6.49 9.79
C LEU A 148 1.76 6.81 9.76
N ILE A 149 2.17 8.06 9.97
CA ILE A 149 3.60 8.44 9.98
C ILE A 149 4.37 7.69 11.08
N PRO A 150 4.05 7.87 12.38
CA PRO A 150 4.75 7.17 13.44
C PRO A 150 4.45 5.66 13.47
N ASP A 151 3.25 5.24 13.08
CA ASP A 151 2.79 3.87 13.33
C ASP A 151 3.06 2.89 12.19
N PHE A 152 3.09 3.38 10.95
CA PHE A 152 3.27 2.55 9.76
C PHE A 152 4.53 2.93 8.98
N TRP A 153 4.66 4.19 8.56
CA TRP A 153 5.75 4.60 7.68
C TRP A 153 7.14 4.49 8.34
N ASN A 154 7.22 4.76 9.64
CA ASN A 154 8.45 4.59 10.41
C ASN A 154 8.97 3.15 10.47
N LEU A 155 8.12 2.13 10.24
CA LEU A 155 8.57 0.73 10.17
C LEU A 155 9.50 0.47 8.97
N PHE A 156 9.47 1.36 7.98
CA PHE A 156 10.21 1.21 6.73
C PHE A 156 11.43 2.13 6.62
N LYS A 157 11.77 2.92 7.64
CA LYS A 157 12.98 3.74 7.63
C LYS A 157 14.10 3.05 8.43
N GLY A 158 15.33 3.15 7.95
CA GLY A 158 16.51 2.81 8.74
C GLY A 158 16.69 3.76 9.93
N GLU A 159 17.51 3.37 10.91
CA GLU A 159 17.73 4.15 12.14
C GLU A 159 18.17 5.59 11.84
N GLN A 160 19.10 5.76 10.91
CA GLN A 160 19.67 7.05 10.52
C GLN A 160 18.86 7.78 9.43
N GLN A 161 17.77 7.19 8.95
CA GLN A 161 16.96 7.77 7.89
C GLN A 161 15.83 8.63 8.46
N LYS A 162 15.50 9.69 7.72
CA LYS A 162 14.36 10.57 7.96
C LYS A 162 13.34 10.46 6.83
N ILE A 163 12.07 10.48 7.18
CA ILE A 163 10.98 10.56 6.21
C ILE A 163 10.88 12.00 5.71
N LEU A 164 11.19 12.21 4.43
CA LEU A 164 11.00 13.50 3.79
C LEU A 164 9.51 13.68 3.45
N GLU A 165 8.98 12.77 2.64
CA GLU A 165 7.63 12.88 2.09
C GLU A 165 6.99 11.51 1.90
N VAL A 166 5.65 11.49 1.97
CA VAL A 166 4.83 10.38 1.48
C VAL A 166 3.93 10.97 0.40
N ARG A 167 4.07 10.49 -0.83
CA ARG A 167 3.40 11.08 -2.01
C ARG A 167 2.92 10.01 -2.99
N PHE A 168 2.12 10.43 -3.96
CA PHE A 168 1.77 9.54 -5.07
C PHE A 168 3.02 9.29 -5.88
N SER A 169 3.18 8.06 -6.33
CA SER A 169 4.19 7.74 -7.33
C SER A 169 3.84 8.48 -8.62
N ASN A 170 4.85 9.06 -9.27
CA ASN A 170 4.66 9.74 -10.55
C ASN A 170 4.61 8.72 -11.71
N ALA A 171 4.32 9.20 -12.93
CA ALA A 171 4.15 8.32 -14.08
C ALA A 171 5.38 7.46 -14.43
N SER A 172 6.60 7.90 -14.10
CA SER A 172 7.83 7.12 -14.37
C SER A 172 8.11 6.06 -13.29
N GLU A 173 7.56 6.24 -12.10
CA GLU A 173 7.63 5.30 -10.97
C GLU A 173 6.51 4.25 -11.05
N MET A 174 5.32 4.65 -11.50
CA MET A 174 4.12 3.80 -11.53
C MET A 174 4.25 2.62 -12.48
N ILE A 175 3.78 1.44 -12.03
CA ILE A 175 3.50 0.32 -12.94
C ILE A 175 2.18 0.63 -13.66
N ALA A 176 2.30 1.09 -14.90
CA ALA A 176 1.16 1.28 -15.78
C ALA A 176 0.61 -0.05 -16.32
N GLU A 177 -0.70 -0.08 -16.56
CA GLU A 177 -1.29 -1.12 -17.39
C GLU A 177 -0.71 -1.05 -18.82
N PRO A 178 -0.37 -2.18 -19.45
CA PRO A 178 0.10 -2.16 -20.82
C PRO A 178 -0.97 -1.59 -21.76
N GLN A 179 -0.56 -0.67 -22.64
CA GLN A 179 -1.50 -0.02 -23.56
C GLN A 179 -1.76 -0.86 -24.82
N THR A 180 -0.80 -1.71 -25.21
CA THR A 180 -0.91 -2.55 -26.41
C THR A 180 -1.71 -3.82 -26.15
N ASN A 181 -2.40 -4.34 -27.18
CA ASN A 181 -3.18 -5.58 -27.08
C ASN A 181 -2.32 -6.78 -26.62
N PHE A 182 -1.11 -6.92 -27.17
CA PHE A 182 -0.15 -7.95 -26.74
C PHE A 182 0.29 -7.75 -25.29
N GLY A 183 0.54 -6.51 -24.87
CA GLY A 183 0.87 -6.20 -23.49
C GLY A 183 -0.28 -6.57 -22.53
N LYS A 184 -1.52 -6.23 -22.89
CA LYS A 184 -2.72 -6.59 -22.13
C LYS A 184 -2.88 -8.10 -22.02
N LEU A 185 -2.70 -8.83 -23.13
CA LEU A 185 -2.74 -10.28 -23.15
C LEU A 185 -1.65 -10.89 -22.25
N ALA A 186 -0.40 -10.44 -22.38
CA ALA A 186 0.70 -10.91 -21.55
C ALA A 186 0.46 -10.63 -20.06
N ARG A 187 -0.13 -9.48 -19.72
CA ARG A 187 -0.53 -9.16 -18.34
C ARG A 187 -1.61 -10.10 -17.86
N LYS A 188 -2.65 -10.34 -18.66
CA LYS A 188 -3.75 -11.25 -18.33
C LYS A 188 -3.23 -12.66 -18.08
N LEU A 189 -2.42 -13.21 -18.99
CA LEU A 189 -1.80 -14.53 -18.81
C LEU A 189 -0.97 -14.60 -17.51
N LYS A 190 -0.23 -13.54 -17.18
CA LYS A 190 0.53 -13.47 -15.94
C LYS A 190 -0.38 -13.40 -14.70
N ALA A 191 -1.46 -12.63 -14.78
CA ALA A 191 -2.46 -12.52 -13.73
C ALA A 191 -3.13 -13.88 -13.49
N ASP A 192 -3.59 -14.54 -14.55
CA ASP A 192 -4.22 -15.87 -14.49
C ASP A 192 -3.28 -16.89 -13.85
N GLN A 193 -1.99 -16.89 -14.23
CA GLN A 193 -0.98 -17.74 -13.61
C GLN A 193 -0.86 -17.48 -12.10
N ILE A 194 -0.71 -16.21 -11.69
CA ILE A 194 -0.56 -15.87 -10.28
C ILE A 194 -1.83 -16.23 -9.50
N LEU A 195 -3.01 -15.98 -10.04
CA LEU A 195 -4.29 -16.31 -9.40
C LEU A 195 -4.46 -17.83 -9.22
N GLN A 196 -4.05 -18.63 -10.21
CA GLN A 196 -4.01 -20.09 -10.07
C GLN A 196 -3.10 -20.49 -8.92
N GLU A 197 -1.89 -19.94 -8.85
CA GLU A 197 -0.94 -20.22 -7.76
C GLU A 197 -1.50 -19.78 -6.40
N LEU A 198 -2.16 -18.62 -6.30
CA LEU A 198 -2.83 -18.15 -5.09
C LEU A 198 -4.00 -19.06 -4.64
N ASN A 199 -4.68 -19.71 -5.58
CA ASN A 199 -5.74 -20.68 -5.27
C ASN A 199 -5.19 -22.01 -4.77
N LEU A 200 -3.98 -22.40 -5.20
CA LEU A 200 -3.30 -23.59 -4.67
C LEU A 200 -2.84 -23.40 -3.22
N ILE A 201 -2.61 -22.15 -2.80
CA ILE A 201 -2.19 -21.80 -1.42
C ILE A 201 -3.29 -22.09 -0.37
N SER A 202 -4.52 -22.42 -0.78
CA SER A 202 -5.64 -22.78 0.14
C SER A 202 -5.83 -24.28 0.41
N SER A 203 -4.76 -25.07 0.48
CA SER A 203 -4.84 -26.50 0.88
C SER A 203 -3.91 -26.91 2.03
N ARG A 204 -3.21 -25.95 2.65
CA ARG A 204 -2.33 -26.22 3.81
C ARG A 204 -2.42 -25.09 4.84
N SER A 205 -3.46 -25.15 5.65
CA SER A 205 -3.57 -24.54 6.98
C SER A 205 -4.80 -25.11 7.66
#